data_AF-A0A0B6Z9F5-F1
#
_entry.id   AF-A0A0B6Z9F5-F1
#
_cell.length_a   1.000
_cell.length_b   1.000
_cell.length_c   1.000
_cell.angle_alpha   90.00
_cell.angle_beta   90.00
_cell.angle_gamma   90.00
#
_symmetry.space_group_name_H-M   'P 1'
#
loop_
_entity.id
_entity.type
_entity.pdbx_description
1 polymer ?
#
loop_
_entity_poly.entity_id
_entity_poly.type
_entity_poly.pdbx_seq_one_letter_code
_entity_poly.pdbx_strand_id
1 'polypeptide(L)'
;MATRLTLDLLQSLTPYHSGGQDVVTEASRDLLVGCIKCEPKLHSVFFPNFASPPGLKLVEYRTFPIDVLSTTFIAEAISKIKDPYCFHRTINQSVVEAQLREVYDSLHWKKLGFQLYTILYPDVVRDSKTNVCLRDFMGGDGHVWAEKLMAHIAEPNFIRHIHQGIVRGRYTEAEYNRDMNAIFVKLHLLDPQSVIPAYQFLLNQRALPAVNLELATRNYLGPRLEWSRIQYEVENAERKAKTPLTASRLSLTSDIDVYYGTHVEEFIVTECGNFGLWTGVRPNNYKVVTAKERCHVM
;
A
#
# COMPACT_ATOMS: atom_id res chain seq x y z
N MET A 1 -32.22 7.99 14.62
CA MET A 1 -30.74 7.91 14.51
C MET A 1 -30.08 9.24 14.11
N ALA A 2 -30.82 10.27 13.65
CA ALA A 2 -30.28 11.57 13.25
C ALA A 2 -29.81 12.52 14.39
N THR A 3 -29.84 12.08 15.66
CA THR A 3 -29.52 12.92 16.83
C THR A 3 -28.04 12.85 17.28
N ARG A 4 -27.17 12.15 16.53
CA ARG A 4 -25.74 11.97 16.89
C ARG A 4 -24.74 12.74 16.04
N LEU A 5 -25.13 13.22 14.86
CA LEU A 5 -24.20 13.88 13.93
C LEU A 5 -24.20 15.40 14.17
N THR A 6 -23.04 15.98 14.44
CA THR A 6 -22.86 17.42 14.63
C THR A 6 -21.69 17.94 13.79
N LEU A 7 -21.69 19.25 13.53
CA LEU A 7 -20.59 19.91 12.82
C LEU A 7 -19.28 19.81 13.61
N ASP A 8 -19.34 19.97 14.94
CA ASP A 8 -18.18 19.83 15.83
C ASP A 8 -17.53 18.44 15.70
N LEU A 9 -18.36 17.39 15.63
CA LEU A 9 -17.90 16.02 15.46
C LEU A 9 -17.24 15.83 14.08
N LEU A 10 -17.88 16.33 13.01
CA LEU A 10 -17.31 16.29 11.66
C LEU A 10 -15.96 17.02 11.59
N GLN A 11 -15.83 18.17 12.27
CA GLN A 11 -14.59 18.93 12.33
C GLN A 11 -13.51 18.14 13.09
N SER A 12 -13.86 17.53 14.23
CA SER A 12 -12.90 16.81 15.08
C SER A 12 -12.38 15.51 14.49
N LEU A 13 -13.10 14.89 13.54
CA LEU A 13 -12.63 13.71 12.83
C LEU A 13 -11.30 13.99 12.15
N THR A 14 -10.25 13.26 12.51
CA THR A 14 -8.91 13.49 11.96
C THR A 14 -8.21 12.16 11.70
N PRO A 15 -7.47 12.01 10.59
CA PRO A 15 -6.68 10.81 10.34
C PRO A 15 -5.41 10.76 11.21
N TYR A 16 -5.10 11.81 11.98
CA TYR A 16 -3.87 11.90 12.74
C TYR A 16 -4.05 11.44 14.19
N HIS A 17 -3.22 10.51 14.64
CA HIS A 17 -3.09 10.15 16.05
C HIS A 17 -2.42 11.27 16.87
N SER A 18 -2.44 11.14 18.20
CA SER A 18 -1.78 12.08 19.13
C SER A 18 -0.28 12.27 18.85
N GLY A 19 0.37 11.28 18.22
CA GLY A 19 1.77 11.35 17.76
C GLY A 19 1.95 11.91 16.33
N GLY A 20 0.89 12.38 15.67
CA GLY A 20 0.93 12.92 14.30
C GLY A 20 0.97 11.88 13.19
N GLN A 21 0.93 10.58 13.51
CA GLN A 21 0.86 9.49 12.53
C GLN A 21 -0.51 9.42 11.86
N ASP A 22 -0.52 9.20 10.54
CA ASP A 22 -1.73 9.14 9.72
C ASP A 22 -2.23 7.68 9.62
N VAL A 23 -3.34 7.38 10.30
CA VAL A 23 -3.90 6.02 10.35
C VAL A 23 -4.44 5.54 9.01
N VAL A 24 -4.90 6.47 8.17
CA VAL A 24 -5.47 6.13 6.87
C VAL A 24 -4.36 5.76 5.91
N THR A 25 -3.20 6.42 6.03
CA THR A 25 -1.97 6.03 5.29
C THR A 25 -1.57 4.59 5.62
N GLU A 26 -1.54 4.23 6.91
CA GLU A 26 -1.19 2.86 7.33
C GLU A 26 -2.20 1.83 6.81
N ALA A 27 -3.50 2.08 7.01
CA ALA A 27 -4.55 1.22 6.49
C ALA A 27 -4.50 1.08 4.95
N SER A 28 -4.14 2.16 4.24
CA SER A 28 -3.97 2.13 2.77
C SER A 28 -2.81 1.27 2.34
N ARG A 29 -1.71 1.28 3.09
CA ARG A 29 -0.56 0.40 2.85
C ARG A 29 -0.91 -1.06 3.13
N ASP A 30 -1.67 -1.34 4.18
CA ASP A 30 -2.15 -2.69 4.49
C ASP A 30 -3.08 -3.21 3.39
N LEU A 31 -4.00 -2.37 2.90
CA LEU A 31 -4.87 -2.71 1.78
C LEU A 31 -4.05 -2.98 0.50
N LEU A 32 -3.04 -2.16 0.20
CA LEU A 32 -2.15 -2.36 -0.95
C LEU A 32 -1.35 -3.66 -0.85
N VAL A 33 -0.87 -4.02 0.34
CA VAL A 33 -0.25 -5.34 0.55
C VAL A 33 -1.27 -6.45 0.31
N GLY A 34 -2.52 -6.27 0.73
CA GLY A 34 -3.63 -7.16 0.37
C GLY A 34 -3.82 -7.29 -1.15
N CYS A 35 -3.71 -6.19 -1.90
CA CYS A 35 -3.79 -6.18 -3.37
C CYS A 35 -2.69 -7.06 -3.97
N ILE A 36 -1.45 -6.89 -3.50
CA ILE A 36 -0.29 -7.68 -3.92
C ILE A 36 -0.51 -9.16 -3.62
N LYS A 37 -1.05 -9.49 -2.44
CA LYS A 37 -1.33 -10.87 -2.02
C LYS A 37 -2.43 -11.54 -2.84
N CYS A 38 -3.32 -10.76 -3.44
CA CYS A 38 -4.39 -11.25 -4.32
C CYS A 38 -4.03 -11.25 -5.81
N GLU A 39 -2.82 -10.84 -6.19
CA GLU A 39 -2.42 -10.83 -7.60
C GLU A 39 -2.44 -12.28 -8.13
N PRO A 40 -3.13 -12.57 -9.26
CA PRO A 40 -3.35 -13.93 -9.76
C PRO A 40 -2.10 -14.80 -9.99
N LYS A 41 -1.01 -14.25 -10.53
CA LYS A 41 0.26 -14.93 -10.78
C LYS A 41 0.97 -15.31 -9.47
N LEU A 42 0.80 -14.51 -8.42
CA LEU A 42 1.50 -14.68 -7.13
C LEU A 42 0.70 -15.46 -6.09
N HIS A 43 -0.62 -15.27 -6.09
CA HIS A 43 -1.49 -15.67 -5.00
C HIS A 43 -1.38 -17.16 -4.69
N SER A 44 -1.44 -18.02 -5.70
CA SER A 44 -1.35 -19.47 -5.52
C SER A 44 0.02 -19.94 -5.03
N VAL A 45 1.09 -19.18 -5.33
CA VAL A 45 2.46 -19.54 -5.00
C VAL A 45 2.82 -19.10 -3.58
N PHE A 46 2.62 -17.82 -3.28
CA PHE A 46 3.10 -17.20 -2.05
C PHE A 46 2.00 -17.02 -1.00
N PHE A 47 0.73 -16.91 -1.41
CA PHE A 47 -0.37 -16.52 -0.53
C PHE A 47 -1.60 -17.45 -0.61
N PRO A 48 -1.46 -18.78 -0.70
CA PRO A 48 -2.59 -19.68 -0.97
C PRO A 48 -3.68 -19.66 0.12
N ASN A 49 -3.33 -19.26 1.34
CA ASN A 49 -4.25 -19.19 2.48
C ASN A 49 -4.78 -17.77 2.73
N PHE A 50 -4.45 -16.79 1.88
CA PHE A 50 -4.86 -15.41 2.09
C PHE A 50 -6.31 -15.19 1.67
N ALA A 51 -7.16 -14.84 2.62
CA ALA A 51 -8.54 -14.44 2.33
C ALA A 51 -8.60 -12.95 1.99
N SER A 52 -9.06 -12.62 0.78
CA SER A 52 -9.18 -11.24 0.30
C SER A 52 -10.15 -10.42 1.18
N PRO A 53 -9.69 -9.35 1.86
CA PRO A 53 -10.59 -8.46 2.59
C PRO A 53 -11.61 -7.77 1.66
N PRO A 54 -12.84 -7.48 2.14
CA PRO A 54 -13.91 -6.90 1.32
C PRO A 54 -13.52 -5.59 0.60
N GLY A 55 -12.71 -4.75 1.25
CA GLY A 55 -12.26 -3.47 0.71
C GLY A 55 -11.43 -3.58 -0.58
N LEU A 56 -10.80 -4.74 -0.85
CA LEU A 56 -10.04 -4.96 -2.08
C LEU A 56 -10.92 -4.93 -3.33
N LYS A 57 -12.19 -5.30 -3.21
CA LYS A 57 -13.13 -5.30 -4.34
C LYS A 57 -13.43 -3.91 -4.87
N LEU A 58 -13.16 -2.88 -4.08
CA LEU A 58 -13.38 -1.47 -4.43
C LEU A 58 -12.15 -0.83 -5.09
N VAL A 59 -11.01 -1.52 -5.11
CA VAL A 59 -9.77 -0.99 -5.67
C VAL A 59 -9.79 -1.18 -7.18
N GLU A 60 -9.81 -0.06 -7.91
CA GLU A 60 -9.66 -0.05 -9.36
C GLU A 60 -8.22 0.29 -9.74
N TYR A 61 -7.46 -0.66 -10.28
CA TYR A 61 -6.08 -0.39 -10.68
C TYR A 61 -5.96 0.51 -11.90
N ARG A 62 -7.00 0.58 -12.75
CA ARG A 62 -7.01 1.35 -14.02
C ARG A 62 -5.73 1.14 -14.82
N THR A 63 -4.83 2.13 -14.86
CA THR A 63 -3.55 2.09 -15.59
C THR A 63 -2.35 1.77 -14.70
N PHE A 64 -2.55 1.54 -13.41
CA PHE A 64 -1.48 1.17 -12.49
C PHE A 64 -1.04 -0.28 -12.73
N PRO A 65 0.26 -0.53 -12.99
CA PRO A 65 0.77 -1.88 -13.25
C PRO A 65 0.95 -2.65 -11.93
N ILE A 66 -0.17 -3.10 -11.34
CA ILE A 66 -0.16 -3.82 -10.06
C ILE A 66 0.60 -5.13 -10.15
N ASP A 67 0.59 -5.79 -11.31
CA ASP A 67 1.32 -7.02 -11.58
C ASP A 67 2.84 -6.80 -11.53
N VAL A 68 3.33 -5.70 -12.14
CA VAL A 68 4.75 -5.31 -12.08
C VAL A 68 5.13 -4.97 -10.64
N LEU A 69 4.37 -4.12 -9.95
CA LEU A 69 4.65 -3.81 -8.54
C LEU A 69 4.73 -5.08 -7.70
N SER A 70 3.73 -5.95 -7.83
CA SER A 70 3.62 -7.15 -7.00
C SER A 70 4.79 -8.10 -7.26
N THR A 71 5.10 -8.36 -8.54
CA THR A 71 6.22 -9.21 -8.97
C THR A 71 7.55 -8.66 -8.46
N THR A 72 7.83 -7.38 -8.70
CA THR A 72 9.10 -6.77 -8.29
C THR A 72 9.20 -6.66 -6.76
N PHE A 73 8.09 -6.50 -6.03
CA PHE A 73 8.06 -6.48 -4.56
C PHE A 73 8.36 -7.86 -3.95
N ILE A 74 7.83 -8.95 -4.52
CA ILE A 74 8.22 -10.31 -4.11
C ILE A 74 9.71 -10.55 -4.42
N ALA A 75 10.19 -10.12 -5.59
CA ALA A 75 11.60 -10.25 -5.96
C ALA A 75 12.52 -9.50 -5.01
N GLU A 76 12.12 -8.30 -4.55
CA GLU A 76 12.84 -7.56 -3.52
C GLU A 76 12.95 -8.38 -2.23
N ALA A 77 11.84 -8.95 -1.75
CA ALA A 77 11.85 -9.79 -0.56
C ALA A 77 12.80 -10.99 -0.71
N ILE A 78 12.66 -11.78 -1.78
CA ILE A 78 13.56 -12.93 -2.07
C ILE A 78 15.03 -12.49 -2.12
N SER A 79 15.32 -11.35 -2.76
CA SER A 79 16.69 -10.85 -2.89
C SER A 79 17.35 -10.46 -1.56
N LYS A 80 16.56 -10.13 -0.53
CA LYS A 80 17.05 -9.71 0.79
C LYS A 80 17.01 -10.84 1.82
N ILE A 81 16.16 -11.84 1.65
CA ILE A 81 16.05 -13.00 2.55
C ILE A 81 17.24 -13.93 2.32
N LYS A 82 18.09 -14.08 3.33
CA LYS A 82 19.21 -15.04 3.29
C LYS A 82 18.70 -16.44 3.57
N ASP A 83 18.14 -17.06 2.54
CA ASP A 83 17.61 -18.41 2.59
C ASP A 83 18.73 -19.47 2.50
N PRO A 84 18.52 -20.68 3.06
CA PRO A 84 19.48 -21.78 2.95
C PRO A 84 19.71 -22.30 1.51
N TYR A 85 18.85 -21.95 0.56
CA TYR A 85 18.86 -22.45 -0.83
C TYR A 85 19.48 -21.47 -1.82
N CYS A 86 19.91 -20.30 -1.35
CA CYS A 86 20.54 -19.23 -2.12
C CYS A 86 19.66 -18.60 -3.20
N PHE A 87 18.33 -18.59 -3.06
CA PHE A 87 17.42 -17.88 -3.98
C PHE A 87 17.72 -16.38 -4.06
N HIS A 88 18.16 -15.76 -2.97
CA HIS A 88 18.59 -14.35 -2.99
C HIS A 88 19.70 -14.04 -4.02
N ARG A 89 20.49 -15.04 -4.42
CA ARG A 89 21.58 -14.88 -5.41
C ARG A 89 21.13 -15.01 -6.86
N THR A 90 19.93 -15.54 -7.11
CA THR A 90 19.36 -15.66 -8.46
C THR A 90 18.64 -14.38 -8.88
N ILE A 91 18.45 -13.42 -7.98
CA ILE A 91 17.77 -12.16 -8.25
C ILE A 91 18.79 -11.04 -8.48
N ASN A 92 18.66 -10.34 -9.61
CA ASN A 92 19.44 -9.14 -9.87
C ASN A 92 18.89 -7.94 -9.08
N GLN A 93 19.48 -7.66 -7.93
CA GLN A 93 19.06 -6.58 -7.02
C GLN A 93 19.04 -5.20 -7.68
N SER A 94 19.98 -4.88 -8.57
CA SER A 94 20.04 -3.54 -9.17
C SER A 94 18.87 -3.28 -10.11
N VAL A 95 18.43 -4.30 -10.85
CA VAL A 95 17.25 -4.24 -11.73
C VAL A 95 15.98 -4.10 -10.91
N VAL A 96 15.83 -4.88 -9.84
CA VAL A 96 14.69 -4.80 -8.91
C VAL A 96 14.58 -3.41 -8.29
N GLU A 97 15.70 -2.87 -7.77
CA GLU A 97 15.73 -1.54 -7.16
C GLU A 97 15.44 -0.42 -8.16
N ALA A 98 15.84 -0.57 -9.42
CA ALA A 98 15.53 0.38 -10.49
C ALA A 98 14.04 0.37 -10.85
N GLN A 99 13.45 -0.81 -11.04
CA GLN A 99 12.02 -0.96 -11.35
C GLN A 99 11.13 -0.45 -10.22
N LEU A 100 11.43 -0.80 -8.96
CA LEU A 100 10.66 -0.30 -7.82
C LEU A 100 10.75 1.22 -7.70
N ARG A 101 11.93 1.81 -7.95
CA ARG A 101 12.09 3.26 -7.94
C ARG A 101 11.24 3.92 -9.00
N GLU A 102 11.22 3.38 -10.22
CA GLU A 102 10.35 3.88 -11.29
C GLU A 102 8.87 3.86 -10.89
N VAL A 103 8.41 2.77 -10.26
CA VAL A 103 7.03 2.67 -9.75
C VAL A 103 6.77 3.71 -8.66
N TYR A 104 7.59 3.76 -7.61
CA TYR A 104 7.39 4.65 -6.46
C TYR A 104 7.49 6.14 -6.80
N ASP A 105 8.32 6.50 -7.78
CA ASP A 105 8.48 7.90 -8.21
C ASP A 105 7.43 8.31 -9.26
N SER A 106 6.64 7.36 -9.77
CA SER A 106 5.62 7.62 -10.80
C SER A 106 4.42 8.43 -10.29
N LEU A 107 3.78 9.15 -11.21
CA LEU A 107 2.48 9.79 -10.94
C LEU A 107 1.39 8.75 -10.63
N HIS A 108 1.48 7.55 -11.23
CA HIS A 108 0.53 6.47 -11.00
C HIS A 108 0.55 5.99 -9.54
N TRP A 109 1.71 5.98 -8.89
CA TRP A 109 1.82 5.69 -7.45
C TRP A 109 1.05 6.70 -6.60
N LYS A 110 1.19 8.00 -6.88
CA LYS A 110 0.44 9.05 -6.16
C LYS A 110 -1.06 8.92 -6.37
N LYS A 111 -1.50 8.63 -7.60
CA LYS A 111 -2.91 8.43 -7.95
C LYS A 111 -3.50 7.22 -7.21
N LEU A 112 -2.79 6.09 -7.24
CA LEU A 112 -3.19 4.89 -6.49
C LEU A 112 -3.28 5.19 -4.99
N GLY A 113 -2.30 5.92 -4.45
CA GLY A 113 -2.29 6.28 -3.04
C GLY A 113 -3.50 7.12 -2.64
N PHE A 114 -3.83 8.17 -3.42
CA PHE A 114 -5.00 8.98 -3.15
C PHE A 114 -6.31 8.17 -3.26
N GLN A 115 -6.40 7.24 -4.21
CA GLN A 115 -7.54 6.36 -4.35
C GLN A 115 -7.71 5.43 -3.14
N LEU A 116 -6.65 4.74 -2.72
CA LEU A 116 -6.70 3.86 -1.54
C LEU A 116 -7.05 4.64 -0.27
N TYR A 117 -6.47 5.83 -0.15
CA TYR A 117 -6.74 6.73 0.97
C TYR A 117 -8.20 7.14 1.03
N THR A 118 -8.80 7.55 -0.09
CA THR A 118 -10.22 7.96 -0.17
C THR A 118 -11.20 6.79 -0.01
N ILE A 119 -10.83 5.56 -0.39
CA ILE A 119 -11.62 4.35 -0.11
C ILE A 119 -11.71 4.08 1.39
N LEU A 120 -10.60 4.24 2.12
CA LEU A 120 -10.50 3.85 3.53
C LEU A 120 -10.83 4.97 4.51
N TYR A 121 -10.58 6.23 4.14
CA TYR A 121 -10.83 7.39 5.01
C TYR A 121 -12.23 7.39 5.66
N PRO A 122 -13.33 7.10 4.93
CA PRO A 122 -14.67 7.10 5.49
C PRO A 122 -14.86 6.18 6.69
N ASP A 123 -14.18 5.02 6.68
CA ASP A 123 -14.33 3.97 7.70
C ASP A 123 -13.26 4.04 8.79
N VAL A 124 -12.05 4.44 8.42
CA VAL A 124 -10.91 4.45 9.33
C VAL A 124 -10.96 5.67 10.26
N VAL A 125 -11.34 6.84 9.72
CA VAL A 125 -11.41 8.07 10.51
C VAL A 125 -12.68 8.09 11.34
N ARG A 126 -12.51 7.90 12.66
CA ARG A 126 -13.60 7.77 13.63
C ARG A 126 -13.31 8.52 14.92
N ASP A 127 -14.36 9.00 15.56
CA ASP A 127 -14.29 9.54 16.90
C ASP A 127 -14.16 8.41 17.93
N SER A 128 -13.20 8.53 18.85
CA SER A 128 -12.88 7.47 19.81
C SER A 128 -13.96 7.27 20.88
N LYS A 129 -14.78 8.29 21.15
CA LYS A 129 -15.82 8.23 22.20
C LYS A 129 -17.15 7.70 21.67
N THR A 130 -17.56 8.16 20.49
CA THR A 130 -18.86 7.89 19.89
C THR A 130 -18.81 6.81 18.81
N ASN A 131 -17.62 6.48 18.32
CA ASN A 131 -17.37 5.58 17.18
C ASN A 131 -18.07 6.01 15.88
N VAL A 132 -18.49 7.27 15.79
CA VAL A 132 -18.99 7.88 14.55
C VAL A 132 -17.81 8.04 13.60
N CYS A 133 -18.01 7.67 12.34
CA CYS A 133 -17.01 7.76 11.28
C CYS A 133 -17.45 8.76 10.20
N LEU A 134 -16.53 9.13 9.30
CA LEU A 134 -16.90 10.05 8.22
C LEU A 134 -17.98 9.45 7.30
N ARG A 135 -18.01 8.11 7.11
CA ARG A 135 -19.04 7.44 6.32
C ARG A 135 -20.46 7.77 6.78
N ASP A 136 -20.67 8.00 8.08
CA ASP A 136 -21.98 8.35 8.63
C ASP A 136 -22.50 9.72 8.13
N PHE A 137 -21.59 10.60 7.68
CA PHE A 137 -21.92 11.91 7.09
C PHE A 137 -22.08 11.86 5.56
N MET A 138 -21.58 10.81 4.90
CA MET A 138 -21.56 10.66 3.44
C MET A 138 -22.85 10.05 2.85
N GLY A 139 -23.95 10.02 3.61
CA GLY A 139 -25.26 9.57 3.12
C GLY A 139 -25.83 10.50 2.04
N GLY A 140 -27.15 10.42 1.79
CA GLY A 140 -27.83 11.26 0.79
C GLY A 140 -27.64 12.79 0.99
N ASP A 141 -27.31 13.20 2.21
CA ASP A 141 -27.16 14.60 2.61
C ASP A 141 -25.68 15.04 2.75
N GLY A 142 -24.73 14.32 2.14
CA GLY A 142 -23.29 14.66 2.22
C GLY A 142 -22.98 16.11 1.82
N HIS A 143 -23.62 16.61 0.77
CA HIS A 143 -23.51 17.99 0.31
C HIS A 143 -23.93 19.01 1.38
N VAL A 144 -24.98 18.73 2.17
CA VAL A 144 -25.43 19.61 3.27
C VAL A 144 -24.36 19.72 4.35
N TRP A 145 -23.64 18.63 4.63
CA TRP A 145 -22.51 18.65 5.57
C TRP A 145 -21.30 19.39 5.02
N ALA A 146 -21.03 19.27 3.72
CA ALA A 146 -19.99 20.05 3.06
C ALA A 146 -20.28 21.56 3.13
N GLU A 147 -21.52 21.98 2.85
CA GLU A 147 -21.95 23.38 2.97
C GLU A 147 -21.80 23.92 4.40
N LYS A 148 -22.22 23.14 5.41
CA LYS A 148 -22.04 23.51 6.83
C LYS A 148 -20.56 23.65 7.19
N LEU A 149 -19.72 22.73 6.73
CA LEU A 149 -18.27 22.78 6.97
C LEU A 149 -17.63 23.99 6.27
N MET A 150 -18.05 24.31 5.04
CA MET A 150 -17.62 25.52 4.33
C MET A 150 -18.04 26.81 5.05
N ALA A 151 -19.29 26.89 5.52
CA ALA A 151 -19.76 28.03 6.28
C ALA A 151 -18.93 28.24 7.56
N HIS A 152 -18.59 27.15 8.24
CA HIS A 152 -17.77 27.16 9.45
C HIS A 152 -16.35 27.69 9.22
N ILE A 153 -15.65 27.20 8.19
CA ILE A 153 -14.29 27.69 7.88
C ILE A 153 -14.30 29.16 7.44
N ALA A 154 -15.45 29.66 6.96
CA ALA A 154 -15.64 31.06 6.61
C ALA A 154 -15.96 31.96 7.81
N GLU A 155 -16.21 31.40 8.99
CA GLU A 155 -16.52 32.20 10.18
C GLU A 155 -15.30 33.04 10.63
N PRO A 156 -15.51 34.33 10.98
CA PRO A 156 -14.43 35.17 11.51
C PRO A 156 -13.80 34.59 12.79
N ASN A 157 -14.57 33.86 13.60
CA ASN A 157 -14.08 33.24 14.82
C ASN A 157 -13.10 32.10 14.53
N PHE A 158 -13.36 31.30 13.49
CA PHE A 158 -12.46 30.25 13.04
C PHE A 158 -11.10 30.82 12.62
N ILE A 159 -11.11 31.83 11.75
CA ILE A 159 -9.90 32.52 11.27
C ILE A 159 -9.13 33.12 12.45
N ARG A 160 -9.83 33.81 13.35
CA ARG A 160 -9.23 34.43 14.53
C ARG A 160 -8.58 33.40 15.45
N HIS A 161 -9.22 32.26 15.67
CA HIS A 161 -8.69 31.20 16.51
C HIS A 161 -7.37 30.66 15.96
N ILE A 162 -7.33 30.34 14.66
CA ILE A 162 -6.12 29.85 13.99
C ILE A 162 -5.01 30.91 14.03
N HIS A 163 -5.30 32.15 13.63
CA HIS A 163 -4.32 33.23 13.62
C HIS A 163 -3.72 33.47 15.02
N GLN A 164 -4.55 33.48 16.07
CA GLN A 164 -4.06 33.60 17.44
C GLN A 164 -3.20 32.41 17.86
N GLY A 165 -3.54 31.18 17.43
CA GLY A 165 -2.73 29.99 17.65
C GLY A 165 -1.33 30.13 17.04
N ILE A 166 -1.26 30.62 15.81
CA ILE A 166 0.00 30.83 15.07
C ILE A 166 0.85 31.92 15.72
N VAL A 167 0.27 33.10 15.97
CA VAL A 167 0.99 34.24 16.58
C VAL A 167 1.53 33.89 17.97
N ARG A 168 0.81 33.05 18.73
CA ARG A 168 1.25 32.59 20.06
C ARG A 168 2.20 31.39 20.01
N GLY A 169 2.59 30.92 18.83
CA GLY A 169 3.48 29.77 18.65
C GLY A 169 2.87 28.44 19.09
N ARG A 170 1.55 28.35 19.22
CA ARG A 170 0.82 27.11 19.61
C ARG A 170 0.40 26.27 18.41
N TYR A 171 0.49 26.83 17.21
CA TYR A 171 0.05 26.22 15.98
C TYR A 171 1.02 26.60 14.87
N THR A 172 1.71 25.62 14.31
CA THR A 172 2.71 25.85 13.26
C THR A 172 2.06 25.94 11.88
N GLU A 173 2.75 26.55 10.91
CA GLU A 173 2.26 26.59 9.53
C GLU A 173 2.13 25.20 8.90
N ALA A 174 2.98 24.25 9.32
CA ALA A 174 2.93 22.87 8.88
C ALA A 174 1.68 22.14 9.42
N GLU A 175 1.35 22.32 10.71
CA GLU A 175 0.13 21.79 11.30
C GLU A 175 -1.11 22.41 10.66
N TYR A 176 -1.09 23.72 10.40
CA TYR A 176 -2.16 24.40 9.67
C TYR A 176 -2.39 23.81 8.29
N ASN A 177 -1.34 23.66 7.48
CA ASN A 177 -1.46 23.05 6.15
C ASN A 177 -1.96 21.61 6.22
N ARG A 178 -1.45 20.82 7.17
CA ARG A 178 -1.86 19.43 7.38
C ARG A 178 -3.35 19.32 7.72
N ASP A 179 -3.84 20.16 8.62
CA ASP A 179 -5.21 20.11 9.11
C ASP A 179 -6.19 20.69 8.07
N MET A 180 -5.79 21.72 7.31
CA MET A 180 -6.59 22.22 6.18
C MET A 180 -6.69 21.19 5.05
N ASN A 181 -5.61 20.45 4.75
CA ASN A 181 -5.68 19.36 3.78
C ASN A 181 -6.59 18.21 4.26
N ALA A 182 -6.64 17.92 5.56
CA ALA A 182 -7.62 16.97 6.09
C ALA A 182 -9.06 17.47 5.89
N ILE A 183 -9.33 18.77 6.05
CA ILE A 183 -10.63 19.37 5.71
C ILE A 183 -10.92 19.23 4.21
N PHE A 184 -9.96 19.48 3.33
CA PHE A 184 -10.15 19.32 1.88
C PHE A 184 -10.46 17.87 1.49
N VAL A 185 -9.85 16.87 2.15
CA VAL A 185 -10.20 15.45 1.92
C VAL A 185 -11.65 15.19 2.35
N LYS A 186 -12.08 15.68 3.51
CA LYS A 186 -13.48 15.55 3.95
C LYS A 186 -14.44 16.20 2.96
N LEU A 187 -14.15 17.44 2.54
CA LEU A 187 -14.95 18.14 1.54
C LEU A 187 -15.00 17.34 0.23
N HIS A 188 -13.86 16.83 -0.25
CA HIS A 188 -13.81 15.99 -1.43
C HIS A 188 -14.71 14.75 -1.34
N LEU A 189 -14.76 14.12 -0.16
CA LEU A 189 -15.57 12.93 0.08
C LEU A 189 -17.07 13.24 0.29
N LEU A 190 -17.40 14.41 0.84
CA LEU A 190 -18.78 14.85 1.07
C LEU A 190 -19.43 15.48 -0.18
N ASP A 191 -18.69 16.37 -0.82
CA ASP A 191 -19.03 17.02 -2.09
C ASP A 191 -17.73 17.53 -2.79
N PRO A 192 -17.27 16.85 -3.86
CA PRO A 192 -16.09 17.26 -4.61
C PRO A 192 -16.12 18.70 -5.12
N GLN A 193 -17.30 19.27 -5.39
CA GLN A 193 -17.43 20.63 -5.93
C GLN A 193 -17.09 21.70 -4.89
N SER A 194 -17.20 21.38 -3.60
CA SER A 194 -16.93 22.28 -2.48
C SER A 194 -15.44 22.54 -2.22
N VAL A 195 -14.52 21.71 -2.74
CA VAL A 195 -13.08 21.82 -2.47
C VAL A 195 -12.47 23.11 -3.01
N ILE A 196 -12.72 23.43 -4.28
CA ILE A 196 -12.10 24.59 -4.93
C ILE A 196 -12.59 25.92 -4.32
N PRO A 197 -13.90 26.12 -4.06
CA PRO A 197 -14.38 27.29 -3.34
C PRO A 197 -13.74 27.45 -1.96
N ALA A 198 -13.66 26.37 -1.18
CA ALA A 198 -13.03 26.39 0.15
C ALA A 198 -11.54 26.77 0.08
N TYR A 199 -10.81 26.20 -0.88
CA TYR A 199 -9.41 26.52 -1.12
C TYR A 199 -9.21 28.00 -1.50
N GLN A 200 -9.98 28.51 -2.46
CA GLN A 200 -9.90 29.91 -2.90
C GLN A 200 -10.25 30.88 -1.76
N PHE A 201 -11.23 30.54 -0.93
CA PHE A 201 -11.56 31.34 0.25
C PHE A 201 -10.37 31.47 1.20
N LEU A 202 -9.76 30.34 1.58
CA LEU A 202 -8.61 30.31 2.49
C LEU A 202 -7.38 31.01 1.91
N LEU A 203 -7.13 30.84 0.60
CA LEU A 203 -6.03 31.51 -0.10
C LEU A 203 -6.15 33.05 -0.06
N ASN A 204 -7.37 33.57 -0.06
CA ASN A 204 -7.64 35.01 0.01
C ASN A 204 -7.56 35.59 1.44
N GLN A 205 -7.41 34.75 2.47
CA GLN A 205 -7.29 35.22 3.86
C GLN A 205 -5.88 35.68 4.18
N ARG A 206 -5.62 36.99 4.04
CA ARG A 206 -4.31 37.60 4.36
C ARG A 206 -3.85 37.41 5.82
N ALA A 207 -4.76 37.08 6.72
CA ALA A 207 -4.46 36.84 8.13
C ALA A 207 -3.90 35.43 8.39
N LEU A 208 -3.94 34.53 7.41
CA LEU A 208 -3.48 33.15 7.54
C LEU A 208 -2.32 32.90 6.56
N PRO A 209 -1.44 31.94 6.86
CA PRO A 209 -0.47 31.45 5.89
C PRO A 209 -1.15 30.93 4.63
N ALA A 210 -0.43 30.95 3.51
CA ALA A 210 -0.91 30.33 2.28
C ALA A 210 -1.10 28.82 2.49
N VAL A 211 -2.27 28.31 2.10
CA VAL A 211 -2.56 26.87 2.11
C VAL A 211 -2.07 26.26 0.80
N ASN A 212 -1.42 25.11 0.89
CA ASN A 212 -1.09 24.27 -0.25
C ASN A 212 -2.20 23.23 -0.44
N LEU A 213 -2.82 23.18 -1.62
CA LEU A 213 -3.80 22.13 -1.94
C LEU A 213 -3.06 20.85 -2.35
N GLU A 214 -3.08 19.84 -1.47
CA GLU A 214 -2.26 18.64 -1.64
C GLU A 214 -3.04 17.38 -2.04
N LEU A 215 -4.35 17.49 -2.33
CA LEU A 215 -5.24 16.34 -2.61
C LEU A 215 -4.70 15.34 -3.64
N ALA A 216 -4.11 15.82 -4.73
CA ALA A 216 -3.58 14.94 -5.79
C ALA A 216 -2.05 14.90 -5.86
N THR A 217 -1.37 15.74 -5.07
CA THR A 217 0.08 15.93 -5.14
C THR A 217 0.82 15.28 -3.98
N ARG A 218 0.13 15.08 -2.84
CA ARG A 218 0.65 14.35 -1.68
C ARG A 218 0.85 12.87 -2.01
N ASN A 219 1.92 12.33 -1.46
CA ASN A 219 2.15 10.89 -1.46
C ASN A 219 1.43 10.25 -0.27
N TYR A 220 0.16 9.86 -0.48
CA TYR A 220 -0.68 9.25 0.55
C TYR A 220 -0.28 7.84 0.98
N LEU A 221 0.56 7.16 0.21
CA LEU A 221 1.16 5.88 0.62
C LEU A 221 2.47 6.07 1.38
N GLY A 222 3.00 7.29 1.42
CA GLY A 222 4.26 7.61 2.09
C GLY A 222 5.48 6.95 1.42
N PRO A 223 6.52 6.60 2.18
CA PRO A 223 7.74 6.04 1.62
C PRO A 223 7.52 4.66 0.98
N ARG A 224 8.57 4.07 0.43
CA ARG A 224 8.55 2.74 -0.19
C ARG A 224 7.89 1.69 0.71
N LEU A 225 7.25 0.68 0.12
CA LEU A 225 6.71 -0.43 0.89
C LEU A 225 7.84 -1.22 1.53
N GLU A 226 7.60 -1.68 2.76
CA GLU A 226 8.57 -2.49 3.49
C GLU A 226 8.38 -3.96 3.12
N TRP A 227 9.39 -4.55 2.48
CA TRP A 227 9.37 -5.96 2.05
C TRP A 227 9.22 -6.95 3.22
N SER A 228 9.61 -6.56 4.44
CA SER A 228 9.49 -7.39 5.64
C SER A 228 8.04 -7.81 5.93
N ARG A 229 7.05 -7.07 5.41
CA ARG A 229 5.61 -7.36 5.56
C ARG A 229 5.15 -8.67 4.88
N ILE A 230 5.96 -9.23 3.99
CA ILE A 230 5.68 -10.50 3.28
C ILE A 230 6.78 -11.55 3.51
N GLN A 231 7.73 -11.27 4.40
CA GLN A 231 8.89 -12.13 4.62
C GLN A 231 8.49 -13.56 5.00
N TYR A 232 7.53 -13.69 5.91
CA TYR A 232 7.08 -14.99 6.41
C TYR A 232 6.48 -15.85 5.28
N GLU A 233 5.65 -15.26 4.44
CA GLU A 233 5.01 -15.94 3.32
C GLU A 233 6.03 -16.34 2.24
N VAL A 234 7.00 -15.47 1.94
CA VAL A 234 8.09 -15.77 1.00
C VAL A 234 8.97 -16.91 1.51
N GLU A 235 9.41 -16.85 2.78
CA GLU A 235 10.21 -17.93 3.38
C GLU A 235 9.46 -19.27 3.41
N ASN A 236 8.15 -19.25 3.65
CA ASN A 236 7.33 -20.45 3.62
C ASN A 236 7.20 -21.03 2.22
N ALA A 237 7.03 -20.18 1.20
CA ALA A 237 7.02 -20.61 -0.19
C ALA A 237 8.35 -21.29 -0.56
N GLU A 238 9.49 -20.66 -0.26
CA GLU A 238 10.84 -21.21 -0.52
C GLU A 238 11.10 -22.55 0.18
N ARG A 239 10.49 -22.79 1.34
CA ARG A 239 10.63 -24.05 2.11
C ARG A 239 9.75 -25.18 1.59
N LYS A 240 8.76 -24.90 0.72
CA LYS A 240 7.84 -25.91 0.17
C LYS A 240 8.63 -26.95 -0.63
N ALA A 241 8.53 -28.20 -0.18
CA ALA A 241 9.14 -29.33 -0.89
C ALA A 241 8.28 -29.68 -2.10
N LYS A 242 8.90 -29.84 -3.27
CA LYS A 242 8.23 -30.37 -4.47
C LYS A 242 8.62 -31.82 -4.69
N THR A 243 7.63 -32.63 -5.03
CA THR A 243 7.86 -33.95 -5.58
C THR A 243 8.70 -33.79 -6.85
N PRO A 244 9.82 -34.51 -7.01
CA PRO A 244 10.54 -34.50 -8.28
C PRO A 244 9.56 -34.83 -9.40
N LEU A 245 9.65 -34.11 -10.54
CA LEU A 245 8.96 -34.49 -11.77
C LEU A 245 9.17 -35.99 -11.96
N THR A 246 8.10 -36.76 -12.14
CA THR A 246 8.12 -38.19 -12.47
C THR A 246 8.69 -38.39 -13.88
N ALA A 247 9.90 -37.89 -14.12
CA ALA A 247 10.74 -38.31 -15.22
C ALA A 247 11.34 -39.65 -14.81
N SER A 248 11.12 -40.67 -15.64
CA SER A 248 11.75 -41.98 -15.46
C SER A 248 13.27 -41.79 -15.29
N ARG A 249 13.90 -42.52 -14.36
CA ARG A 249 15.38 -42.51 -14.19
C ARG A 249 16.11 -42.81 -15.50
N LEU A 250 15.46 -43.53 -16.42
CA LEU A 250 15.99 -43.89 -17.74
C LEU A 250 15.95 -42.75 -18.76
N SER A 251 15.20 -41.67 -18.48
CA SER A 251 15.14 -40.46 -19.31
C SER A 251 16.24 -39.44 -18.98
N LEU A 252 17.03 -39.68 -17.93
CA LEU A 252 18.06 -38.76 -17.40
C LEU A 252 19.40 -38.84 -18.18
N THR A 253 19.37 -39.16 -19.46
CA THR A 253 20.55 -39.13 -20.34
C THR A 253 20.82 -37.75 -20.93
N SER A 254 19.84 -36.86 -20.91
CA SER A 254 19.99 -35.46 -21.29
C SER A 254 20.30 -34.63 -20.04
N ASP A 255 21.30 -33.76 -20.14
CA ASP A 255 21.44 -32.64 -19.22
C ASP A 255 20.10 -31.90 -19.20
N ILE A 256 19.38 -31.99 -18.08
CA ILE A 256 18.21 -31.16 -17.87
C ILE A 256 18.78 -29.86 -17.33
N ASP A 257 18.97 -28.90 -18.24
CA ASP A 257 19.31 -27.54 -17.86
C ASP A 257 18.14 -26.98 -17.07
N VAL A 258 18.36 -26.89 -15.77
CA VAL A 258 17.42 -26.26 -14.87
C VAL A 258 17.83 -24.80 -14.75
N TYR A 259 17.32 -23.98 -15.65
CA TYR A 259 17.44 -22.53 -15.55
C TYR A 259 16.49 -22.02 -14.46
N TYR A 260 17.03 -21.46 -13.38
CA TYR A 260 16.27 -20.60 -12.49
C TYR A 260 16.87 -19.20 -12.51
N GLY A 261 16.12 -18.25 -13.05
CA GLY A 261 16.34 -16.83 -12.76
C GLY A 261 17.39 -16.11 -13.59
N THR A 262 17.24 -16.10 -14.92
CA THR A 262 17.78 -14.96 -15.71
C THR A 262 16.79 -13.80 -15.77
N HIS A 263 15.49 -14.08 -15.64
CA HIS A 263 14.43 -13.07 -15.59
C HIS A 263 13.55 -13.26 -14.35
N VAL A 264 13.37 -12.19 -13.58
CA VAL A 264 12.55 -12.13 -12.35
C VAL A 264 11.13 -12.66 -12.57
N GLU A 265 10.60 -12.46 -13.77
CA GLU A 265 9.25 -12.90 -14.17
C GLU A 265 9.12 -14.42 -14.26
N GLU A 266 10.16 -15.16 -14.65
CA GLU A 266 10.10 -16.63 -14.80
C GLU A 266 10.06 -17.36 -13.46
N PHE A 267 10.81 -16.85 -12.48
CA PHE A 267 10.89 -17.40 -11.11
C PHE A 267 9.62 -17.18 -10.30
N ILE A 268 8.84 -16.15 -10.67
CA ILE A 268 7.66 -15.74 -9.95
C ILE A 268 6.40 -16.48 -10.44
N VAL A 269 6.38 -16.85 -11.73
CA VAL A 269 5.27 -17.58 -12.36
C VAL A 269 5.35 -19.09 -12.10
N THR A 270 6.52 -19.62 -11.76
CA THR A 270 6.70 -21.01 -11.34
C THR A 270 6.87 -21.07 -9.83
N GLU A 271 6.15 -21.98 -9.14
CA GLU A 271 6.26 -22.09 -7.67
C GLU A 271 7.74 -22.12 -7.22
N CYS A 272 8.15 -21.24 -6.30
CA CYS A 272 9.44 -21.36 -5.65
C CYS A 272 9.40 -22.64 -4.82
N GLY A 273 10.00 -23.72 -5.30
CA GLY A 273 9.96 -24.97 -4.58
C GLY A 273 11.14 -25.84 -4.94
N ASN A 274 11.71 -26.44 -3.92
CA ASN A 274 12.87 -27.29 -4.08
C ASN A 274 12.44 -28.59 -4.75
N PHE A 275 12.99 -28.88 -5.93
CA PHE A 275 12.86 -30.20 -6.54
C PHE A 275 13.54 -31.20 -5.61
N GLY A 276 12.75 -32.07 -5.00
CA GLY A 276 13.28 -33.14 -4.15
C GLY A 276 14.31 -33.94 -4.92
N LEU A 277 15.56 -33.91 -4.47
CA LEU A 277 16.58 -34.82 -4.98
C LEU A 277 16.38 -36.19 -4.34
N TRP A 278 16.69 -37.25 -5.09
CA TRP A 278 16.70 -38.62 -4.61
C TRP A 278 17.77 -38.86 -3.53
N THR A 279 18.65 -37.88 -3.28
CA THR A 279 19.76 -37.91 -2.31
C THR A 279 19.35 -37.57 -0.87
N GLY A 280 18.15 -37.03 -0.65
CA GLY A 280 17.74 -36.47 0.65
C GLY A 280 18.45 -35.15 1.04
N VAL A 281 19.42 -34.68 0.25
CA VAL A 281 20.11 -33.39 0.43
C VAL A 281 19.50 -32.36 -0.51
N ARG A 282 19.14 -31.17 0.00
CA ARG A 282 18.47 -30.11 -0.78
C ARG A 282 19.46 -29.41 -1.74
N PRO A 283 19.06 -29.07 -2.98
CA PRO A 283 19.95 -28.47 -3.99
C PRO A 283 20.26 -26.99 -3.68
N ASN A 284 21.41 -26.51 -4.20
CA ASN A 284 21.74 -25.08 -4.25
C ASN A 284 21.19 -24.50 -5.55
N ASN A 285 20.18 -23.63 -5.46
CA ASN A 285 19.47 -23.12 -6.64
C ASN A 285 20.24 -22.03 -7.42
N TYR A 286 21.41 -21.61 -6.92
CA TYR A 286 22.31 -20.69 -7.63
C TYR A 286 23.27 -21.39 -8.60
N LYS A 287 23.40 -22.72 -8.52
CA LYS A 287 24.33 -23.48 -9.36
C LYS A 287 23.56 -24.34 -10.35
N VAL A 288 24.08 -24.44 -11.56
CA VAL A 288 23.66 -25.50 -12.50
C VAL A 288 24.00 -26.84 -11.84
N VAL A 289 23.00 -27.69 -11.64
CA VAL A 289 23.18 -29.02 -11.05
C VAL A 289 22.93 -30.07 -12.12
N THR A 290 23.97 -30.84 -12.45
CA THR A 290 23.88 -31.95 -13.40
C THR A 290 23.06 -33.11 -12.82
N ALA A 291 22.47 -33.95 -13.67
CA ALA A 291 21.68 -35.10 -13.22
C ALA A 291 22.46 -36.06 -12.30
N LYS A 292 23.79 -36.15 -12.45
CA LYS A 292 24.68 -36.94 -11.60
C LYS A 292 24.83 -36.37 -10.19
N GLU A 293 24.88 -35.05 -10.05
CA GLU A 293 24.93 -34.36 -8.75
C GLU A 293 23.59 -34.46 -7.99
N ARG A 294 22.50 -34.75 -8.71
CA ARG A 294 21.14 -34.95 -8.16
C ARG A 294 20.86 -36.34 -7.60
N CYS A 295 21.74 -37.32 -7.88
CA CYS A 295 21.57 -38.72 -7.49
C CYS A 295 22.85 -39.28 -6.85
N HIS A 296 22.89 -39.38 -5.51
CA HIS A 296 23.84 -40.27 -4.84
C HIS A 296 23.24 -41.67 -4.84
N VAL A 297 23.95 -42.60 -5.48
CA VAL A 297 23.69 -44.03 -5.33
C VAL A 297 24.06 -44.40 -3.90
N MET A 298 23.07 -44.83 -3.10
CA MET A 298 23.33 -45.76 -1.99
C MET A 298 23.46 -47.16 -2.57
#